data_AF-A0A212AYU0-F1
#
_entry.id   AF-A0A212AYU0-F1
#
_cell.length_a   1.000
_cell.length_b   1.000
_cell.length_c   1.000
_cell.angle_alpha   90.00
_cell.angle_beta   90.00
_cell.angle_gamma   90.00
#
_symmetry.space_group_name_H-M   'P 1'
#
loop_
_entity.id
_entity.type
_entity.pdbx_description
1 polymer ?
#
loop_
_entity_poly.entity_id
_entity_poly.type
_entity_poly.pdbx_seq_one_letter_code
_entity_poly.pdbx_strand_id
1 'polypeptide(L)'
;MQAVLSVTRDGVVGNLTLSAMKGKAASTLAASLCDRRQKFVRGLSGYQTFGRGWERRILDIRAQSLAMAKGAASPGEVKPEPTPKADPNSRTNTSLLGEALKDPVAAIPVAGGLLSAIGDEWGPISIAIGFAIIAGTMWLLVRAMRRQV
;
A
#
# COMPACT_ATOMS: atom_id res chain seq x y z
N MET A 1 3.76 -21.55 9.80
CA MET A 1 2.93 -22.64 9.27
C MET A 1 3.70 -23.95 9.27
N GLN A 2 4.80 -24.11 8.53
CA GLN A 2 5.66 -25.32 8.58
C GLN A 2 6.13 -25.71 9.98
N ALA A 3 6.49 -24.71 10.81
CA ALA A 3 6.82 -24.95 12.23
C ALA A 3 5.67 -25.51 13.09
N VAL A 4 4.41 -25.31 12.70
CA VAL A 4 3.22 -25.90 13.38
C VAL A 4 3.00 -27.34 12.93
N LEU A 5 3.39 -27.65 11.69
CA LEU A 5 3.26 -28.97 11.08
C LEU A 5 4.42 -29.90 11.42
N SER A 6 5.44 -29.40 12.13
CA SER A 6 6.68 -30.14 12.44
C SER A 6 7.41 -30.64 11.19
N VAL A 7 7.30 -29.90 10.08
CA VAL A 7 8.06 -30.15 8.85
C VAL A 7 9.23 -29.18 8.75
N THR A 8 10.19 -29.48 7.86
CA THR A 8 11.30 -28.59 7.52
C THR A 8 10.80 -27.20 7.16
N ARG A 9 11.45 -26.18 7.71
CA ARG A 9 11.10 -24.76 7.54
C ARG A 9 11.91 -24.15 6.41
N ASP A 10 11.70 -24.66 5.20
CA ASP A 10 12.36 -24.19 3.98
C ASP A 10 11.65 -22.99 3.34
N GLY A 11 10.45 -22.62 3.81
CA GLY A 11 9.63 -21.55 3.24
C GLY A 11 8.87 -21.96 1.97
N VAL A 12 9.02 -23.20 1.50
CA VAL A 12 8.40 -23.72 0.28
C VAL A 12 7.21 -24.61 0.62
N VAL A 13 6.01 -24.21 0.17
CA VAL A 13 4.79 -25.01 0.37
C VAL A 13 4.73 -26.11 -0.70
N GLY A 14 5.47 -27.20 -0.49
CA GLY A 14 5.46 -28.38 -1.36
C GLY A 14 4.56 -29.53 -0.87
N ASN A 15 4.59 -30.66 -1.59
CA ASN A 15 3.80 -31.86 -1.29
C ASN A 15 3.99 -32.38 0.15
N LEU A 16 5.20 -32.26 0.71
CA LEU A 16 5.46 -32.63 2.10
C LEU A 16 4.61 -31.78 3.08
N THR A 17 4.59 -30.47 2.87
CA THR A 17 3.81 -29.54 3.70
C THR A 17 2.31 -29.80 3.55
N LEU A 18 1.82 -30.02 2.32
CA LEU A 18 0.42 -30.36 2.05
C LEU A 18 0.01 -31.68 2.71
N SER A 19 0.87 -32.70 2.61
CA SER A 19 0.62 -34.01 3.20
C SER A 19 0.63 -33.94 4.74
N ALA A 20 1.52 -33.14 5.33
CA ALA A 20 1.54 -32.93 6.79
C ALA A 20 0.32 -32.15 7.31
N MET A 21 -0.37 -31.39 6.46
CA MET A 21 -1.66 -30.78 6.81
C MET A 21 -2.81 -31.78 6.77
N LYS A 22 -2.77 -32.76 5.86
CA LYS A 22 -3.83 -33.77 5.75
C LYS A 22 -3.94 -34.56 7.07
N GLY A 23 -5.17 -34.74 7.54
CA GLY A 23 -5.47 -35.47 8.78
C GLY A 23 -5.33 -34.66 10.07
N LYS A 24 -4.89 -33.39 10.04
CA LYS A 24 -4.92 -32.50 11.21
C LYS A 24 -6.23 -31.71 11.25
N ALA A 25 -6.79 -31.53 12.45
CA ALA A 25 -7.97 -30.70 12.65
C ALA A 25 -7.67 -29.24 12.28
N ALA A 26 -8.48 -28.67 11.39
CA ALA A 26 -8.33 -27.29 10.91
C ALA A 26 -8.38 -26.27 12.06
N SER A 27 -9.23 -26.50 13.05
CA SER A 27 -9.37 -25.66 14.26
C SER A 27 -8.07 -25.59 15.06
N THR A 28 -7.44 -26.74 15.32
CA THR A 28 -6.17 -26.83 16.05
C THR A 28 -5.03 -26.17 15.28
N LEU A 29 -4.97 -26.38 13.96
CA LEU A 29 -3.98 -25.75 13.10
C LEU A 29 -4.13 -24.22 13.07
N ALA A 30 -5.36 -23.72 12.89
CA ALA A 30 -5.65 -22.30 12.87
C ALA A 30 -5.31 -21.62 14.20
N ALA A 31 -5.73 -22.22 15.32
CA ALA A 31 -5.42 -21.71 16.66
C ALA A 31 -3.92 -21.63 16.90
N SER A 32 -3.19 -22.73 16.62
CA SER A 32 -1.75 -22.84 16.80
C SER A 32 -0.96 -21.86 15.92
N LEU A 33 -1.44 -21.63 14.69
CA LEU A 33 -0.84 -20.64 13.80
C LEU A 33 -1.04 -19.22 14.32
N CYS A 34 -2.23 -18.89 14.82
CA CYS A 34 -2.51 -17.60 15.43
C CYS A 34 -1.65 -17.35 16.68
N ASP A 35 -1.42 -18.37 17.52
CA ASP A 35 -0.56 -18.25 18.71
C ASP A 35 0.87 -17.92 18.33
N ARG A 36 1.41 -18.63 17.33
CA ARG A 36 2.76 -18.35 16.83
C ARG A 36 2.86 -16.95 16.22
N ARG A 37 1.82 -16.49 15.52
CA ARG A 37 1.78 -15.11 14.98
C ARG A 37 1.78 -14.07 16.10
N GLN A 38 1.01 -14.28 17.16
CA GLN A 38 1.03 -13.38 18.33
C GLN A 38 2.42 -13.31 18.98
N LYS A 39 3.07 -14.47 19.17
CA LYS A 39 4.44 -14.52 19.70
C LYS A 39 5.43 -13.80 18.78
N PHE A 40 5.31 -13.96 17.46
CA PHE A 40 6.16 -13.30 16.48
C PHE A 40 6.00 -11.77 16.55
N VAL A 41 4.77 -11.26 16.49
CA VAL A 41 4.56 -9.80 16.48
C VAL A 41 5.00 -9.14 17.78
N ARG A 42 4.86 -9.82 18.92
CA ARG A 42 5.37 -9.36 20.23
C ARG A 42 6.88 -9.24 20.29
N GLY A 43 7.61 -9.98 19.45
CA GLY A 43 9.07 -9.92 19.36
C GLY A 43 9.61 -8.85 18.41
N LEU A 44 8.75 -8.09 17.73
CA LEU A 44 9.18 -7.06 16.78
C LEU A 44 9.51 -5.74 17.50
N SER A 45 10.55 -5.04 17.04
CA SER A 45 10.95 -3.73 17.58
C SER A 45 9.86 -2.67 17.47
N GLY A 46 9.03 -2.72 16.40
CA GLY A 46 7.90 -1.81 16.19
C GLY A 46 6.63 -2.13 16.99
N TYR A 47 6.66 -3.13 17.88
CA TYR A 47 5.47 -3.57 18.61
C TYR A 47 4.87 -2.47 19.50
N GLN A 48 5.68 -1.56 20.06
CA GLN A 48 5.13 -0.48 20.90
C GLN A 48 4.16 0.43 20.13
N THR A 49 4.46 0.73 18.86
CA THR A 49 3.63 1.63 18.04
C THR A 49 2.43 0.89 17.44
N PHE A 50 2.65 -0.31 16.88
CA PHE A 50 1.65 -1.01 16.06
C PHE A 50 1.07 -2.28 16.70
N GLY A 51 1.66 -2.75 17.79
CA GLY A 51 1.39 -4.06 18.38
C GLY A 51 -0.07 -4.27 18.76
N ARG A 52 -0.71 -3.27 19.37
CA ARG A 52 -2.14 -3.33 19.71
C ARG A 52 -3.01 -3.57 18.47
N GLY A 53 -2.68 -2.89 17.36
CA GLY A 53 -3.40 -3.04 16.10
C GLY A 53 -3.13 -4.39 15.42
N TRP A 54 -1.91 -4.92 15.53
CA TRP A 54 -1.59 -6.25 15.00
C TRP A 54 -2.25 -7.36 15.81
N GLU A 55 -2.23 -7.27 17.15
CA GLU A 55 -2.86 -8.28 18.01
C GLU A 55 -4.36 -8.35 17.81
N ARG A 56 -5.05 -7.21 17.73
CA ARG A 56 -6.48 -7.18 17.49
C ARG A 56 -6.86 -7.89 16.19
N ARG A 57 -6.16 -7.58 15.08
CA ARG A 57 -6.37 -8.26 13.80
C ARG A 57 -6.11 -9.76 13.86
N ILE A 58 -5.11 -10.20 14.63
CA ILE A 58 -4.83 -11.64 14.80
C ILE A 58 -5.95 -12.32 15.61
N LEU A 59 -6.51 -11.66 16.63
CA LEU A 59 -7.65 -12.17 17.40
C LEU A 59 -8.91 -12.29 16.52
N ASP A 60 -9.18 -11.31 15.67
CA ASP A 60 -10.31 -11.35 14.74
C ASP A 60 -10.17 -12.52 13.76
N ILE A 61 -8.98 -12.71 13.18
CA ILE A 61 -8.67 -13.86 12.31
C ILE A 61 -8.81 -15.18 13.06
N ARG A 62 -8.38 -15.26 14.33
CA ARG A 62 -8.57 -16.46 15.15
C ARG A 62 -10.05 -16.80 15.30
N ALA A 63 -10.90 -15.82 15.60
CA ALA A 63 -12.34 -16.04 15.73
C ALA A 63 -12.95 -16.52 14.40
N GLN A 64 -12.63 -15.84 13.29
CA GLN A 64 -13.13 -16.20 11.96
C GLN A 64 -12.67 -17.59 11.52
N SER A 65 -11.37 -17.89 11.64
CA SER A 65 -10.83 -19.19 11.24
C SER A 65 -11.38 -20.35 12.07
N LEU A 66 -11.65 -20.15 13.36
CA LEU A 66 -12.31 -21.15 14.20
C LEU A 66 -13.79 -21.33 13.83
N ALA A 67 -14.49 -20.26 13.45
CA ALA A 67 -15.85 -20.37 12.94
C ALA A 67 -15.89 -21.17 11.63
N MET A 68 -15.00 -20.84 10.68
CA MET A 68 -14.86 -21.58 9.42
C MET A 68 -14.50 -23.06 9.65
N ALA A 69 -13.59 -23.34 10.59
CA ALA A 69 -13.21 -24.70 10.93
C ALA A 69 -14.35 -25.53 11.56
N LYS A 70 -15.34 -24.87 12.18
CA LYS A 70 -16.56 -25.50 12.72
C LYS A 70 -17.66 -25.67 11.65
N GLY A 71 -17.39 -25.32 10.39
CA GLY A 71 -18.37 -25.41 9.31
C GLY A 71 -19.34 -24.22 9.25
N ALA A 72 -19.06 -23.12 9.97
CA ALA A 72 -19.79 -21.88 9.70
C ALA A 72 -19.48 -21.45 8.27
N ALA A 73 -20.53 -21.13 7.50
CA ALA A 73 -20.39 -20.54 6.18
C ALA A 73 -19.42 -19.36 6.27
N SER A 74 -18.52 -19.25 5.28
CA SER A 74 -17.57 -18.13 5.20
C SER A 74 -18.31 -16.83 5.49
N PRO A 75 -17.87 -16.00 6.46
CA PRO A 75 -18.49 -14.70 6.69
C PRO A 75 -18.36 -13.88 5.41
N GLY A 76 -19.42 -13.91 4.60
CA GLY A 76 -19.44 -13.32 3.26
C GLY A 76 -18.78 -14.19 2.19
N GLU A 77 -19.56 -15.05 1.54
CA GLU A 77 -19.65 -14.87 0.09
C GLU A 77 -20.46 -13.58 -0.11
N VAL A 78 -19.80 -12.44 0.11
CA VAL A 78 -20.25 -11.21 -0.52
C VAL A 78 -19.91 -11.46 -1.97
N LYS A 79 -20.89 -11.93 -2.76
CA LYS A 79 -20.91 -11.67 -4.20
C LYS A 79 -20.47 -10.22 -4.30
N PRO A 80 -19.32 -9.90 -4.91
CA PRO A 80 -18.81 -8.54 -4.89
C PRO A 80 -19.97 -7.69 -5.40
N GLU A 81 -20.57 -6.90 -4.52
CA GLU A 81 -21.36 -5.78 -4.99
C GLU A 81 -20.40 -5.03 -5.91
N PRO A 82 -20.87 -4.59 -7.09
CA PRO A 82 -20.04 -3.84 -8.01
C PRO A 82 -19.69 -2.51 -7.33
N THR A 83 -18.72 -2.53 -6.43
CA THR A 83 -17.95 -1.36 -6.06
C THR A 83 -17.40 -0.87 -7.39
N PRO A 84 -17.71 0.38 -7.80
CA PRO A 84 -17.14 0.94 -9.00
C PRO A 84 -15.64 0.73 -8.92
N LYS A 85 -15.12 -0.16 -9.76
CA LYS A 85 -13.69 -0.32 -10.00
C LYS A 85 -13.21 1.10 -10.26
N ALA A 86 -12.24 1.60 -9.48
CA ALA A 86 -11.76 2.95 -9.61
C ALA A 86 -11.60 3.27 -11.10
N ASP A 87 -12.38 4.24 -11.59
CA ASP A 87 -12.40 4.58 -13.00
C ASP A 87 -10.97 5.00 -13.37
N PRO A 88 -10.30 4.29 -14.31
CA PRO A 88 -8.96 4.66 -14.74
C PRO A 88 -8.88 6.10 -15.28
N ASN A 89 -10.01 6.71 -15.66
CA ASN A 89 -10.12 8.10 -16.09
C ASN A 89 -10.45 9.12 -14.99
N SER A 90 -10.61 8.70 -13.73
CA SER A 90 -10.82 9.64 -12.61
C SER A 90 -9.57 10.42 -12.21
N ARG A 91 -8.40 10.15 -12.82
CA ARG A 91 -7.23 11.04 -12.79
C ARG A 91 -7.39 12.23 -13.74
N THR A 92 -8.53 12.91 -13.70
CA THR A 92 -8.70 14.17 -14.42
C THR A 92 -8.09 15.31 -13.59
N ASN A 93 -6.75 15.41 -13.66
CA ASN A 93 -5.96 16.51 -13.09
C ASN A 93 -6.29 17.89 -13.71
N THR A 94 -7.18 17.94 -14.69
CA THR A 94 -7.59 19.15 -15.40
C THR A 94 -8.54 20.04 -14.61
N SER A 95 -9.39 19.49 -13.74
CA SER A 95 -10.26 20.29 -12.87
C SER A 95 -9.50 20.93 -11.71
N LEU A 96 -8.45 20.27 -11.22
CA LEU A 96 -7.58 20.79 -10.16
C LEU A 96 -6.75 22.00 -10.63
N LEU A 97 -6.34 22.00 -11.90
CA LEU A 97 -5.55 23.10 -12.48
C LEU A 97 -6.37 24.40 -12.63
N GLY A 98 -7.63 24.27 -13.05
CA GLY A 98 -8.54 25.41 -13.23
C GLY A 98 -8.95 26.07 -11.91
N GLU A 99 -9.09 25.28 -10.85
CA GLU A 99 -9.46 25.76 -9.52
C GLU A 99 -8.28 26.34 -8.74
N ALA A 100 -7.07 25.79 -8.92
CA ALA A 100 -5.84 26.28 -8.29
C ALA A 100 -5.36 27.64 -8.82
N LEU A 101 -5.81 28.06 -10.00
CA LEU A 101 -5.53 29.40 -10.53
C LEU A 101 -6.33 30.50 -9.81
N LYS A 102 -7.43 30.14 -9.13
CA LYS A 102 -8.29 31.09 -8.42
C LYS A 102 -7.93 31.22 -6.94
N ASP A 103 -7.33 30.18 -6.34
CA ASP A 103 -6.97 30.16 -4.92
C ASP A 103 -5.47 29.87 -4.70
N PRO A 104 -4.68 30.79 -4.11
CA PRO A 104 -3.23 30.61 -3.92
C PRO A 104 -2.86 29.49 -2.94
N VAL A 105 -3.79 29.08 -2.06
CA VAL A 105 -3.61 27.97 -1.13
C VAL A 105 -3.91 26.61 -1.78
N ALA A 106 -4.78 26.58 -2.80
CA ALA A 106 -5.09 25.38 -3.58
C ALA A 106 -4.01 25.03 -4.62
N ALA A 107 -3.01 25.91 -4.80
CA ALA A 107 -1.89 25.70 -5.72
C ALA A 107 -0.84 24.69 -5.20
N ILE A 108 -0.76 24.46 -3.87
CA ILE A 108 0.28 23.60 -3.26
C ILE A 108 0.12 22.11 -3.67
N PRO A 109 -1.08 21.51 -3.65
CA PRO A 109 -1.28 20.14 -4.12
C PRO A 109 -1.08 20.00 -5.63
N VAL A 110 -1.41 21.03 -6.41
CA VAL A 110 -1.32 21.03 -7.87
C VAL A 110 0.13 21.11 -8.35
N ALA A 111 0.97 21.91 -7.70
CA ALA A 111 2.41 21.93 -7.98
C ALA A 111 3.06 20.56 -7.71
N GLY A 112 2.67 19.88 -6.63
CA GLY A 112 3.13 18.51 -6.35
C GLY A 112 2.65 17.47 -7.37
N GLY A 113 1.41 17.61 -7.86
CA GLY A 113 0.84 16.74 -8.89
C GLY A 113 1.46 16.93 -10.28
N LEU A 114 1.71 18.19 -10.67
CA LEU A 114 2.43 18.52 -11.92
C LEU A 114 3.87 18.01 -11.91
N LEU A 115 4.56 18.10 -10.77
CA LEU A 115 5.92 17.57 -10.63
C LEU A 115 5.95 16.04 -10.79
N SER A 116 4.89 15.36 -10.35
CA SER A 116 4.76 13.89 -10.47
C SER A 116 4.42 13.45 -11.90
N ALA A 117 3.71 14.28 -12.67
CA ALA A 117 3.34 14.00 -14.06
C ALA A 117 4.51 14.15 -15.05
N ILE A 118 5.61 14.79 -14.66
CA ILE A 118 6.81 14.96 -15.49
C ILE A 118 7.81 13.79 -15.27
N GLY A 119 7.52 12.88 -14.34
CA GLY A 119 8.50 11.93 -13.80
C GLY A 119 8.68 10.59 -14.52
N ASP A 120 7.75 10.12 -15.35
CA ASP A 120 7.71 8.68 -15.69
C ASP A 120 7.90 8.29 -17.17
N GLU A 121 8.07 9.22 -18.12
CA GLU A 121 8.25 8.83 -19.54
C GLU A 121 9.57 9.24 -20.20
N TRP A 122 10.35 10.16 -19.62
CA TRP A 122 11.68 10.50 -20.11
C TRP A 122 12.59 10.63 -18.89
N GLY A 123 13.58 9.74 -18.79
CA GLY A 123 14.54 9.68 -17.67
C GLY A 123 15.37 10.96 -17.45
N PRO A 124 16.60 10.89 -16.89
CA PRO A 124 17.35 12.04 -16.34
C PRO A 124 17.52 13.31 -17.22
N ILE A 125 17.26 13.20 -18.52
CA ILE A 125 17.30 14.27 -19.52
C ILE A 125 16.19 15.33 -19.28
N SER A 126 15.02 14.94 -18.74
CA SER A 126 13.90 15.87 -18.48
C SER A 126 14.22 16.90 -17.41
N ILE A 127 14.93 16.50 -16.35
CA ILE A 127 15.39 17.38 -15.27
C ILE A 127 16.33 18.47 -15.83
N ALA A 128 17.20 18.11 -16.77
CA ALA A 128 18.12 19.06 -17.41
C ALA A 128 17.38 20.12 -18.24
N ILE A 129 16.35 19.72 -19.00
CA ILE A 129 15.50 20.66 -19.76
C ILE A 129 14.73 21.58 -18.80
N GLY A 130 14.22 21.04 -17.69
CA GLY A 130 13.56 21.82 -16.65
C GLY A 130 14.46 22.92 -16.08
N PHE A 131 15.70 22.59 -15.70
CA PHE A 131 16.66 23.58 -15.22
C PHE A 131 17.04 24.62 -16.28
N ALA A 132 17.17 24.23 -17.55
CA ALA A 132 17.49 25.15 -18.64
C ALA A 132 16.39 26.20 -18.86
N ILE A 133 15.11 25.79 -18.79
CA ILE A 133 13.96 26.71 -18.92
C ILE A 133 13.89 27.66 -17.72
N ILE A 134 14.12 27.16 -16.51
CA ILE A 134 14.14 28.00 -15.30
C ILE A 134 15.29 29.02 -15.34
N ALA A 135 16.49 28.58 -15.72
CA ALA A 135 17.64 29.47 -15.85
C ALA A 135 17.44 30.53 -16.95
N GLY A 136 16.85 30.14 -18.09
CA GLY A 136 16.55 31.05 -19.19
C GLY A 136 15.51 32.10 -18.82
N THR A 137 14.43 31.70 -18.15
CA THR A 137 13.38 32.63 -17.69
C THR A 137 13.91 33.57 -16.61
N MET A 138 14.70 33.06 -15.66
CA MET A 138 15.38 33.87 -14.63
C MET A 138 16.34 34.90 -15.27
N TRP A 139 17.13 34.49 -16.28
CA TRP A 139 18.05 35.37 -16.98
C TRP A 139 17.33 36.47 -17.76
N LEU A 140 16.22 36.15 -18.44
CA LEU A 140 15.40 37.11 -19.17
C LEU A 140 14.76 38.14 -18.24
N LEU A 141 14.29 37.73 -17.06
CA LEU A 141 13.74 38.64 -16.05
C LEU A 141 14.82 39.59 -15.51
N VAL A 142 16.00 39.06 -15.18
CA VAL A 142 17.14 39.89 -14.74
C VAL A 142 17.59 40.86 -15.84
N ARG A 143 17.60 40.40 -17.10
CA ARG A 143 17.95 41.26 -18.25
C ARG A 143 16.89 42.32 -18.54
N ALA A 144 15.61 42.02 -18.34
CA ALA A 144 14.52 42.98 -18.49
C ALA A 144 14.57 44.04 -17.38
N MET A 145 14.86 43.65 -16.13
CA MET A 145 15.04 44.58 -15.02
C MET A 145 16.26 45.50 -15.22
N ARG A 146 17.37 44.97 -15.75
CA ARG A 146 18.56 45.77 -16.08
C ARG A 146 18.41 46.71 -17.28
N ARG A 147 17.32 46.60 -18.05
CA ARG A 147 17.01 47.54 -19.14
C ARG A 147 16.10 48.70 -18.69
N GLN A 148 15.48 48.59 -17.52
CA GLN A 148 14.57 49.57 -16.94
C GLN A 148 15.29 50.55 -15.99
N VAL A 149 16.58 50.31 -15.71
CA VAL A 149 17.51 51.19 -14.99
C VAL A 149 18.48 51.77 -16.01
#